data_AF-A0A7C4AHR3-F1
#
_entry.id   AF-A0A7C4AHR3-F1
#
_cell.length_a   1.000
_cell.length_b   1.000
_cell.length_c   1.000
_cell.angle_alpha   90.00
_cell.angle_beta   90.00
_cell.angle_gamma   90.00
#
_symmetry.space_group_name_H-M   'P 1'
#
loop_
_entity.id
_entity.type
_entity.pdbx_description
1 polymer ?
#
loop_
_entity_poly.entity_id
_entity_poly.type
_entity_poly.pdbx_seq_one_letter_code
_entity_poly.pdbx_strand_id
1 'polypeptide(L)' 'MGAFSIWHWIVVLAIVLLLFGPGRLGNLGRDLGKSIKEFKGAMNDKDVTPDKIEGQSSQASSTSTTASSDKTKA' A
#
# COMPACT_ATOMS: atom_id res chain seq x y z
N MET A 1 -13.89 -12.22 -31.96
CA MET A 1 -12.50 -11.73 -31.74
C MET A 1 -12.32 -11.42 -30.27
N GLY A 2 -12.30 -12.47 -29.42
CA GLY A 2 -12.20 -12.34 -27.97
C GLY A 2 -10.78 -11.96 -27.60
N ALA A 3 -10.56 -10.66 -27.43
CA ALA A 3 -9.29 -10.07 -27.06
C ALA A 3 -8.76 -10.77 -25.80
N PHE A 4 -7.73 -11.60 -26.01
CA PHE A 4 -6.78 -12.08 -25.01
C PHE A 4 -7.43 -12.47 -23.67
N SER A 5 -7.89 -13.73 -23.63
CA SER A 5 -8.38 -14.45 -22.46
C SER A 5 -7.77 -13.94 -21.15
N ILE A 6 -8.59 -13.75 -20.11
CA ILE A 6 -8.18 -13.28 -18.75
C ILE A 6 -6.93 -14.01 -18.24
N TRP A 7 -6.73 -15.26 -18.66
CA TRP A 7 -5.53 -16.05 -18.41
C TRP A 7 -4.22 -15.40 -18.87
N HIS A 8 -4.22 -14.71 -20.02
CA HIS A 8 -3.07 -14.01 -20.56
C HIS A 8 -2.67 -12.83 -19.66
N TRP A 9 -3.64 -12.08 -19.14
CA TRP A 9 -3.40 -10.97 -18.23
C TRP A 9 -2.77 -11.42 -16.91
N ILE A 10 -3.17 -12.57 -16.37
CA ILE A 10 -2.55 -13.15 -15.17
C ILE A 10 -1.07 -13.48 -15.43
N VAL A 11 -0.76 -14.10 -16.57
CA VAL A 11 0.62 -14.45 -16.94
C VAL A 11 1.48 -13.19 -17.12
N VAL A 12 0.97 -12.16 -17.79
CA VAL A 12 1.68 -10.88 -17.95
C VAL A 12 1.92 -10.23 -16.59
N LEU A 13 0.92 -10.20 -15.70
CA LEU A 13 1.08 -9.63 -14.36
C LEU A 13 2.18 -10.34 -13.57
N ALA A 14 2.22 -11.68 -13.65
CA ALA A 14 3.22 -12.50 -12.97
C ALA A 14 4.64 -12.18 -13.47
N ILE A 15 4.82 -11.99 -14.78
CA ILE A 15 6.12 -11.62 -15.36
C ILE A 15 6.54 -10.23 -14.90
N VAL A 16 5.63 -9.25 -14.93
CA VAL A 16 5.91 -7.88 -14.45
C VAL A 16 6.30 -7.89 -12.97
N LEU A 17 5.59 -8.65 -12.13
CA LEU A 17 5.93 -8.84 -10.72
C LEU A 17 7.31 -9.47 -10.52
N LEU A 18 7.72 -10.40 -11.38
CA LEU A 18 9.06 -11.01 -11.31
C LEU A 18 10.17 -10.02 -11.69
N LEU A 19 9.96 -9.21 -12.74
CA LEU A 19 10.94 -8.23 -13.22
C LEU A 19 11.11 -7.07 -12.25
N PHE A 20 10.00 -6.54 -11.74
CA PHE A 20 10.02 -5.39 -10.83
C PHE A 20 10.21 -5.79 -9.36
N GLY A 21 9.90 -7.05 -9.03
CA GLY A 21 9.91 -7.59 -7.68
C GLY A 21 8.72 -7.12 -6.83
N PRO A 22 8.27 -7.93 -5.86
CA PRO A 22 7.12 -7.60 -5.01
C PRO A 22 7.36 -6.39 -4.09
N GLY A 23 8.62 -6.10 -3.74
CA GLY A 23 8.97 -4.97 -2.88
C GLY A 23 8.72 -3.60 -3.54
N ARG A 24 9.00 -3.46 -4.85
CA ARG A 24 8.85 -2.19 -5.58
C ARG A 24 7.37 -1.88 -5.83
N LEU A 25 6.61 -2.88 -6.28
CA LEU A 25 5.16 -2.76 -6.52
C LEU A 25 4.38 -2.63 -5.21
N GLY A 26 4.80 -3.31 -4.14
CA GLY A 26 4.14 -3.20 -2.85
C GLY A 26 4.27 -1.82 -2.22
N ASN A 27 5.43 -1.16 -2.33
CA ASN A 27 5.63 0.16 -1.76
C ASN A 27 4.84 1.22 -2.56
N LEU A 28 4.94 1.22 -3.89
CA LEU A 28 4.14 2.11 -4.75
C LEU A 28 2.64 1.84 -4.65
N GLY A 29 2.25 0.57 -4.60
CA GLY A 29 0.86 0.15 -4.48
C GLY A 29 0.24 0.52 -3.14
N ARG A 30 1.03 0.59 -2.06
CA ARG A 30 0.53 1.04 -0.75
C ARG A 30 0.22 2.53 -0.73
N ASP A 31 1.05 3.35 -1.36
CA ASP A 31 0.82 4.80 -1.45
C ASP A 31 -0.35 5.12 -2.38
N LEU A 32 -0.37 4.51 -3.57
CA LEU A 32 -1.48 4.62 -4.52
C LEU A 32 -2.79 4.06 -3.96
N GLY A 33 -2.70 2.94 -3.23
CA GLY A 33 -3.85 2.27 -2.62
C GLY A 33 -4.49 3.10 -1.52
N LYS A 34 -3.71 3.84 -0.73
CA LYS A 34 -4.24 4.80 0.25
C LYS A 34 -5.03 5.92 -0.45
N SER A 35 -4.46 6.54 -1.48
CA SER A 35 -5.15 7.60 -2.24
C SER A 35 -6.43 7.11 -2.93
N ILE A 36 -6.39 5.92 -3.52
CA ILE A 36 -7.57 5.28 -4.12
C ILE A 36 -8.62 4.94 -3.05
N LYS A 37 -8.21 4.49 -1.86
CA LYS A 37 -9.12 4.13 -0.77
C LYS A 37 -9.87 5.35 -0.23
N GLU A 38 -9.19 6.47 -0.03
CA GLU A 38 -9.82 7.74 0.35
C GLU A 38 -10.76 8.26 -0.75
N PHE A 39 -10.35 8.16 -2.01
CA PHE A 39 -11.20 8.55 -3.15
C PHE A 39 -12.46 7.69 -3.26
N LYS A 40 -12.32 6.37 -3.09
CA LYS A 40 -13.44 5.42 -3.03
C LYS A 40 -14.34 5.73 -1.82
N GLY A 41 -13.75 6.00 -0.66
CA GLY A 41 -14.46 6.40 0.56
C GLY A 41 -15.32 7.62 0.32
N ALA A 42 -14.72 8.72 -0.13
CA ALA A 42 -15.42 9.98 -0.43
C ALA A 42 -16.48 9.85 -1.54
N MET A 43 -16.30 8.92 -2.48
CA MET A 43 -17.32 8.61 -3.49
C MET A 43 -18.50 7.81 -2.94
N ASN A 44 -18.29 6.95 -1.93
CA ASN A 44 -19.35 6.18 -1.29
C ASN A 44 -20.03 6.97 -0.15
N ASP A 45 -19.33 7.92 0.46
CA ASP A 45 -19.83 8.82 1.53
C ASP A 45 -20.85 9.85 1.02
N LYS A 46 -21.02 9.95 -0.31
CA LYS A 46 -22.12 10.74 -0.90
C LYS A 46 -23.51 10.13 -0.64
N ASP A 47 -23.58 8.90 -0.13
CA ASP A 47 -24.85 8.20 0.12
C ASP A 47 -25.11 7.82 1.60
N VAL A 48 -24.15 7.86 2.53
CA VAL A 48 -24.40 7.59 3.97
C VAL A 48 -23.40 8.33 4.88
N THR A 49 -23.90 8.89 5.99
CA THR A 49 -23.32 9.74 7.05
C THR A 49 -21.85 9.48 7.49
N PRO A 50 -21.04 10.52 7.75
CA PRO A 50 -19.61 10.42 8.07
C PRO A 50 -19.35 10.17 9.56
N ASP A 51 -18.90 8.97 9.93
CA ASP A 51 -18.37 8.74 11.30
C ASP A 51 -17.30 7.64 11.40
N LYS A 52 -16.63 7.23 10.30
CA LYS A 52 -15.69 6.10 10.43
C LYS A 52 -14.49 6.06 9.49
N ILE A 53 -13.75 7.17 9.38
CA ILE A 53 -12.37 7.13 8.86
C ILE A 53 -11.39 7.52 9.97
N GLU A 54 -11.47 6.81 11.10
CA GLU A 54 -10.37 6.70 12.05
C GLU A 54 -10.05 5.22 12.25
N GLY A 55 -8.82 4.83 11.94
CA GLY A 55 -8.28 3.52 12.35
C GLY A 55 -7.71 2.68 11.21
N GLN A 56 -6.43 2.90 10.92
CA GLN A 56 -5.34 1.92 11.12
C GLN A 56 -4.17 2.23 10.18
N SER A 57 -3.28 3.10 10.64
CA SER A 57 -1.86 3.04 10.28
C SER A 57 -1.09 2.55 11.50
N SER A 58 -1.30 1.28 11.87
CA SER A 58 -0.39 0.57 12.77
C SER A 58 0.93 0.36 12.03
N GLN A 59 1.96 1.07 12.50
CA GLN A 59 3.19 0.46 12.99
C GLN A 59 3.73 -0.75 12.22
N ALA A 60 4.67 -0.48 11.30
CA ALA A 60 5.84 -1.30 10.95
C ALA A 60 6.60 -0.49 9.89
N SER A 61 7.89 -0.18 9.94
CA SER A 61 8.99 -0.58 10.81
C SER A 61 10.18 0.17 10.21
N SER A 62 10.75 1.12 10.94
CA SER A 62 12.07 1.69 10.65
C SER A 62 12.78 1.95 11.98
N THR A 63 12.98 0.86 12.74
CA THR A 63 14.08 0.76 13.70
C THR A 63 15.32 0.35 12.90
N SER A 64 16.04 1.35 12.39
CA SER A 64 17.40 1.21 11.89
C SER A 64 18.21 2.43 12.35
N THR A 65 18.51 2.50 13.64
CA THR A 65 19.71 3.19 14.15
C THR A 65 20.15 2.48 15.42
N THR A 66 21.05 1.52 15.24
CA THR A 66 22.06 1.15 16.24
C THR A 66 22.98 2.36 16.46
N ALA A 67 23.44 2.54 17.71
CA ALA A 67 24.47 3.48 18.20
C ALA A 67 24.00 4.81 18.81
N SER A 68 23.67 4.79 20.10
CA SER A 68 24.29 5.68 21.11
C SER A 68 23.88 5.22 22.52
N SER A 69 24.67 4.31 23.09
CA SER A 69 24.62 4.00 24.52
C SER A 69 25.05 5.21 25.34
N ASP A 70 24.45 5.32 26.52
CA ASP A 70 24.95 5.95 27.75
C ASP A 70 25.33 7.44 27.76
N LYS A 71 24.30 8.25 27.97
CA LYS A 71 24.09 8.99 29.24
C LYS A 71 25.34 9.56 29.92
N THR A 72 25.78 10.71 29.43
CA THR A 72 26.03 11.87 30.30
C THR A 72 24.76 12.23 31.07
N LYS A 73 24.71 12.09 32.41
CA LYS A 73 24.00 13.03 33.31
C LYS A 73 24.27 12.71 34.79
N ALA A 74 24.82 13.72 35.46
CA ALA A 74 24.60 14.18 36.85
C ALA A 74 24.75 13.20 38.02
#